data_AF-A0A7Y2E8L2-F1
#
_entry.id   AF-A0A7Y2E8L2-F1
#
_cell.length_a   1.000
_cell.length_b   1.000
_cell.length_c   1.000
_cell.angle_alpha   90.00
_cell.angle_beta   90.00
_cell.angle_gamma   90.00
#
_symmetry.space_group_name_H-M   'P 1'
#
loop_
_entity.id
_entity.type
_entity.pdbx_description
1 polymer ?
#
loop_
_entity_poly.entity_id
_entity_poly.type
_entity_poly.pdbx_seq_one_letter_code
_entity_poly.pdbx_strand_id
1 'polypeptide(L)'
;APVPTSKTVNRGIGMEGIGCLIAGVFGTGNGTTSYSENIGAIGLTRVGSRKVVQVGAILMMVLAVFGKFGALFTTIPQPIVGGMYCAMFGMIAAVGLSNLQFVDLNSARNLFILGFALFMGLSLPEYIAANPVAFEPAWLASVINTLGSTGMGVGAVIALVLDNTIPGTPEERGLTAWSKG
;
A
#
# COMPACT_ATOMS: atom_id res chain seq x y z
N ALA A 1 -10.27 18.85 -3.72
CA ALA A 1 -9.22 19.71 -3.11
C ALA A 1 -8.20 20.04 -4.18
N PRO A 2 -7.49 21.18 -4.11
CA PRO A 2 -6.43 21.49 -5.07
C PRO A 2 -5.29 20.46 -4.96
N VAL A 3 -4.60 20.24 -6.07
CA VAL A 3 -3.44 19.34 -6.16
C VAL A 3 -2.35 19.83 -5.19
N PRO A 4 -1.83 18.98 -4.30
CA PRO A 4 -0.90 19.42 -3.27
C PRO A 4 0.44 19.84 -3.87
N THR A 5 0.99 20.95 -3.40
CA THR A 5 2.35 21.39 -3.80
C THR A 5 3.40 20.35 -3.41
N SER A 6 4.50 20.27 -4.15
CA SER A 6 5.62 19.35 -3.85
C SER A 6 6.15 19.51 -2.43
N LYS A 7 6.14 20.73 -1.89
CA LYS A 7 6.52 21.00 -0.49
C LYS A 7 5.56 20.33 0.51
N THR A 8 4.27 20.31 0.21
CA THR A 8 3.27 19.62 1.05
C THR A 8 3.46 18.11 1.00
N VAL A 9 3.70 17.55 -0.19
CA VAL A 9 3.98 16.11 -0.38
C VAL A 9 5.23 15.69 0.38
N ASN A 10 6.34 16.42 0.22
CA ASN A 10 7.60 16.13 0.93
C ASN A 10 7.45 16.16 2.45
N ARG A 11 6.67 17.12 2.98
CA ARG A 11 6.37 17.18 4.42
C ARG A 11 5.49 16.01 4.86
N GLY A 12 4.53 15.59 4.06
CA GLY A 12 3.69 14.42 4.33
C GLY A 12 4.52 13.14 4.43
N ILE A 13 5.31 12.85 3.40
CA ILE A 13 6.20 11.68 3.36
C ILE A 13 7.21 11.71 4.51
N GLY A 14 7.80 12.87 4.80
CA GLY A 14 8.73 13.03 5.92
C GLY A 14 8.08 12.72 7.28
N MET A 15 6.85 13.18 7.50
CA MET A 15 6.09 12.88 8.73
C MET A 15 5.70 11.40 8.82
N GLU A 16 5.37 10.77 7.71
CA GLU A 16 5.09 9.33 7.64
C GLU A 16 6.33 8.51 8.04
N GLY A 17 7.52 8.87 7.54
CA GLY A 17 8.78 8.26 7.95
C GLY A 17 9.08 8.42 9.44
N ILE A 18 8.84 9.61 10.02
CA ILE A 18 8.94 9.82 11.47
C ILE A 18 7.94 8.92 12.23
N GLY A 19 6.72 8.78 11.72
CA GLY A 19 5.71 7.86 12.26
C GLY A 19 6.20 6.42 12.29
N CYS A 20 6.80 5.93 11.19
CA CYS A 20 7.39 4.59 11.12
C CYS A 20 8.53 4.40 12.12
N LEU A 21 9.40 5.41 12.31
CA LEU A 21 10.47 5.35 13.31
C LEU A 21 9.90 5.24 14.73
N ILE A 22 8.90 6.06 15.07
CA ILE A 22 8.23 6.00 16.37
C ILE A 22 7.57 4.63 16.56
N ALA A 23 6.84 4.12 15.57
CA ALA A 23 6.22 2.80 15.60
C ALA A 23 7.25 1.68 15.86
N GLY A 24 8.40 1.75 15.20
CA GLY A 24 9.53 0.85 15.44
C GLY A 24 10.08 0.93 16.87
N VAL A 25 10.30 2.15 17.39
CA VAL A 25 10.80 2.38 18.77
C VAL A 25 9.82 1.87 19.83
N PHE A 26 8.52 2.05 19.62
CA PHE A 26 7.47 1.54 20.51
C PHE A 26 7.19 0.04 20.33
N GLY A 27 7.92 -0.65 19.45
CA GLY A 27 7.89 -2.11 19.32
C GLY A 27 6.68 -2.65 18.55
N THR A 28 5.93 -1.79 17.83
CA THR A 28 4.81 -2.29 17.01
C THR A 28 5.30 -3.04 15.78
N GLY A 29 6.53 -2.75 15.30
CA GLY A 29 7.18 -3.43 14.18
C GLY A 29 6.50 -3.25 12.83
N ASN A 30 5.47 -2.39 12.74
CA ASN A 30 4.69 -2.14 11.54
C ASN A 30 4.97 -0.74 10.98
N GLY A 31 5.00 -0.62 9.65
CA GLY A 31 5.06 0.69 8.99
C GLY A 31 3.74 1.43 9.11
N THR A 32 3.78 2.74 9.35
CA THR A 32 2.60 3.60 9.31
C THR A 32 2.44 4.18 7.91
N THR A 33 1.21 4.25 7.41
CA THR A 33 0.91 4.92 6.14
C THR A 33 -0.41 5.67 6.16
N SER A 34 -0.61 6.52 5.15
CA SER A 34 -1.83 7.29 4.97
C SER A 34 -2.95 6.40 4.42
N TYR A 35 -4.05 6.27 5.16
CA TYR A 35 -5.19 5.43 4.79
C TYR A 35 -6.10 6.09 3.74
N SER A 36 -6.33 5.40 2.62
CA SER A 36 -7.23 5.84 1.54
C SER A 36 -8.70 5.93 1.97
N GLU A 37 -9.09 5.13 2.96
CA GLU A 37 -10.42 5.13 3.56
C GLU A 37 -10.74 6.48 4.20
N ASN A 38 -9.74 7.12 4.82
CA ASN A 38 -9.90 8.46 5.40
C ASN A 38 -10.17 9.51 4.32
N ILE A 39 -9.56 9.37 3.14
CA ILE A 39 -9.81 10.24 1.98
C ILE A 39 -11.26 10.04 1.50
N GLY A 40 -11.71 8.78 1.40
CA GLY A 40 -13.09 8.44 1.05
C GLY A 40 -14.11 9.01 2.05
N ALA A 41 -13.84 8.90 3.35
CA ALA A 41 -14.69 9.46 4.41
C ALA A 41 -14.79 10.99 4.34
N ILE A 42 -13.70 11.69 4.02
CA ILE A 42 -13.72 13.15 3.78
C ILE A 42 -14.59 13.47 2.55
N GLY A 43 -14.50 12.67 1.49
CA GLY A 43 -15.34 12.82 0.30
C GLY A 43 -16.84 12.73 0.60
N LEU A 44 -17.23 11.80 1.46
CA LEU A 44 -18.64 11.60 1.86
C LEU A 44 -19.12 12.65 2.87
N THR A 45 -18.35 12.88 3.94
CA THR A 45 -18.72 13.79 5.04
C THR A 45 -18.55 15.26 4.66
N ARG A 46 -17.73 15.55 3.64
CA ARG A 46 -17.29 16.90 3.25
C ARG A 46 -16.55 17.65 4.37
N VAL A 47 -16.03 16.94 5.37
CA VAL A 47 -15.30 17.52 6.50
C VAL A 47 -13.80 17.26 6.36
N GLY A 48 -13.07 18.18 5.74
CA GLY A 48 -11.60 18.14 5.60
C GLY A 48 -10.83 18.82 6.73
N SER A 49 -11.41 18.91 7.94
CA SER A 49 -10.83 19.69 9.05
C SER A 49 -9.72 18.94 9.79
N ARG A 50 -8.55 19.57 9.95
CA ARG A 50 -7.42 19.02 10.74
C ARG A 50 -7.80 18.73 12.19
N LYS A 51 -8.74 19.51 12.76
CA LYS A 51 -9.20 19.32 14.14
C LYS A 51 -9.88 17.97 14.33
N VAL A 52 -10.63 17.49 13.33
CA VAL A 52 -11.30 16.18 13.39
C VAL A 52 -10.26 15.06 13.47
N VAL A 53 -9.22 15.12 12.64
CA VAL A 53 -8.13 14.15 12.64
C VAL A 53 -7.36 14.18 13.97
N GLN A 54 -7.05 15.38 14.50
CA GLN A 54 -6.35 15.53 15.78
C GLN A 54 -7.15 14.99 16.97
N VAL A 55 -8.45 15.30 17.04
CA VAL A 55 -9.34 14.77 18.08
C VAL A 55 -9.45 13.26 17.97
N GLY A 56 -9.57 12.71 16.76
CA GLY A 56 -9.56 11.27 16.51
C GLY A 56 -8.26 10.60 17.00
N ALA A 57 -7.11 11.19 16.71
CA ALA A 57 -5.81 10.68 17.17
C ALA A 57 -5.69 10.68 18.70
N ILE A 58 -6.11 11.77 19.37
CA ILE A 58 -6.12 11.85 20.84
C ILE A 58 -7.04 10.77 21.43
N LEU A 59 -8.24 10.61 20.86
CA LEU A 59 -9.19 9.60 21.30
C LEU A 59 -8.62 8.19 21.13
N MET A 60 -7.98 7.88 19.99
CA MET A 60 -7.31 6.60 19.75
C MET A 60 -6.20 6.34 20.78
N MET A 61 -5.37 7.33 21.09
CA MET A 61 -4.33 7.19 22.13
C MET A 61 -4.93 6.91 23.51
N VAL A 62 -5.99 7.62 23.88
CA VAL A 62 -6.69 7.42 25.16
C VAL A 62 -7.30 6.02 25.23
N LEU A 63 -7.99 5.58 24.18
CA LEU A 63 -8.58 4.24 24.11
C LEU A 63 -7.52 3.13 24.18
N ALA A 64 -6.35 3.33 23.57
CA ALA A 64 -5.26 2.37 23.60
C ALA A 64 -4.71 2.11 25.01
N VAL A 65 -4.73 3.12 25.90
CA VAL A 65 -4.28 2.98 27.30
C VAL A 65 -5.28 2.15 28.13
N PHE A 66 -6.56 2.18 27.77
CA PHE A 66 -7.60 1.45 28.49
C PHE A 66 -7.77 0.03 27.94
N GLY A 67 -7.10 -0.95 28.56
CA GLY A 67 -7.13 -2.37 28.14
C GLY A 67 -8.53 -3.02 28.02
N LYS A 68 -9.57 -2.44 28.64
CA LYS A 68 -10.97 -2.87 28.44
C LYS A 68 -11.44 -2.73 27.00
N PHE A 69 -10.99 -1.69 26.29
CA PHE A 69 -11.29 -1.54 24.86
C PHE A 69 -10.56 -2.60 24.04
N GLY A 70 -9.31 -2.92 24.39
CA GLY A 70 -8.59 -4.05 23.80
C GLY A 70 -9.35 -5.37 23.98
N ALA A 71 -9.86 -5.64 25.18
CA ALA A 71 -10.68 -6.82 25.45
C ALA A 71 -11.95 -6.84 24.58
N LEU A 72 -12.64 -5.71 24.42
CA LEU A 72 -13.81 -5.62 23.54
C LEU A 72 -13.45 -5.99 22.08
N PHE A 73 -12.33 -5.50 21.54
CA PHE A 73 -11.91 -5.85 20.18
C PHE A 73 -11.65 -7.35 20.01
N THR A 74 -11.12 -8.04 21.03
CA THR A 74 -10.91 -9.49 20.97
C THR A 74 -12.21 -10.31 20.97
N THR A 75 -13.33 -9.73 21.41
CA THR A 75 -14.64 -10.39 21.38
C THR A 75 -15.32 -10.35 20.01
N ILE A 76 -14.78 -9.57 19.06
CA ILE A 76 -15.38 -9.43 17.73
C ILE A 76 -15.21 -10.76 16.96
N PRO A 77 -16.29 -11.34 16.43
CA PRO A 77 -16.23 -12.56 15.62
C PRO A 77 -15.32 -12.43 14.40
N GLN A 78 -14.52 -13.46 14.14
CA GLN A 78 -13.61 -13.52 12.99
C GLN A 78 -14.29 -13.27 11.63
N PRO A 79 -15.52 -13.75 11.36
CA PRO A 79 -16.20 -13.42 10.09
C PRO A 79 -16.44 -11.92 9.87
N ILE A 80 -16.67 -11.16 10.94
CA ILE A 80 -16.86 -9.70 10.85
C ILE A 80 -15.54 -9.02 10.52
N VAL A 81 -14.46 -9.42 11.21
CA VAL A 81 -13.11 -8.93 10.95
C VAL A 81 -12.69 -9.24 9.50
N GLY A 82 -12.96 -10.45 9.02
CA GLY A 82 -12.75 -10.83 7.63
C GLY A 82 -13.52 -9.97 6.63
N GLY A 83 -14.81 -9.72 6.90
CA GLY A 83 -15.64 -8.82 6.06
C GLY A 83 -15.10 -7.39 6.01
N MET A 84 -14.60 -6.86 7.13
CA MET A 84 -13.94 -5.56 7.17
C MET A 84 -12.68 -5.53 6.29
N TYR A 85 -11.84 -6.57 6.36
CA TYR A 85 -10.65 -6.66 5.52
C TYR A 85 -10.98 -6.81 4.03
N CYS A 86 -12.03 -7.54 3.65
CA CYS A 86 -12.48 -7.63 2.26
C CYS A 86 -12.84 -6.24 1.70
N ALA A 87 -13.55 -5.42 2.48
CA ALA A 87 -13.89 -4.05 2.07
C ALA A 87 -12.64 -3.16 1.97
N MET A 88 -11.74 -3.25 2.95
CA MET A 88 -10.48 -2.49 3.00
C MET A 88 -9.58 -2.81 1.81
N PHE A 89 -9.24 -4.09 1.62
CA PHE A 89 -8.39 -4.53 0.51
C PHE A 89 -9.05 -4.30 -0.85
N GLY A 90 -10.38 -4.43 -0.96
CA GLY A 90 -11.11 -4.08 -2.17
C GLY A 90 -10.98 -2.60 -2.52
N MET A 91 -11.09 -1.70 -1.54
CA MET A 91 -10.88 -0.27 -1.75
C MET A 91 -9.43 0.05 -2.11
N ILE A 92 -8.45 -0.55 -1.43
CA ILE A 92 -7.02 -0.38 -1.73
C ILE A 92 -6.73 -0.80 -3.18
N ALA A 93 -7.24 -1.97 -3.61
CA ALA A 93 -7.09 -2.44 -4.99
C ALA A 93 -7.75 -1.49 -6.00
N ALA A 94 -8.97 -1.00 -5.70
CA ALA A 94 -9.67 -0.06 -6.56
C ALA A 94 -8.91 1.27 -6.72
N VAL A 95 -8.35 1.81 -5.63
CA VAL A 95 -7.50 3.02 -5.68
C VAL A 95 -6.25 2.76 -6.51
N GLY A 96 -5.60 1.60 -6.36
CA GLY A 96 -4.46 1.19 -7.18
C GLY A 96 -4.80 1.15 -8.68
N LEU A 97 -5.92 0.52 -9.06
CA LEU A 97 -6.41 0.48 -10.43
C LEU A 97 -6.79 1.87 -10.96
N SER A 98 -7.32 2.76 -10.13
CA SER A 98 -7.67 4.12 -10.53
C SER A 98 -6.45 4.92 -11.01
N ASN A 99 -5.26 4.62 -10.50
CA ASN A 99 -4.02 5.25 -10.98
C ASN A 99 -3.65 4.83 -12.40
N LEU A 100 -4.14 3.68 -12.89
CA LEU A 100 -3.92 3.25 -14.27
C LEU A 100 -4.70 4.09 -15.29
N GLN A 101 -5.64 4.93 -14.86
CA GLN A 101 -6.38 5.83 -15.74
C GLN A 101 -5.47 6.82 -16.50
N PHE A 102 -4.25 7.03 -16.00
CA PHE A 102 -3.27 7.93 -16.63
C PHE A 102 -2.40 7.23 -17.68
N VAL A 103 -2.41 5.90 -17.73
CA VAL A 103 -1.58 5.08 -18.62
C VAL A 103 -2.37 4.69 -19.86
N ASP A 104 -1.72 4.57 -21.03
CA ASP A 104 -2.39 4.06 -22.22
C ASP A 104 -2.56 2.53 -22.15
N LEU A 105 -3.77 2.10 -21.82
CA LEU A 105 -4.16 0.68 -21.75
C LEU A 105 -4.49 0.07 -23.12
N ASN A 106 -4.37 0.80 -24.23
CA ASN A 106 -4.44 0.22 -25.57
C ASN A 106 -3.08 -0.29 -26.07
N SER A 107 -1.98 0.13 -25.43
CA SER A 107 -0.64 -0.32 -25.76
C SER A 107 -0.43 -1.76 -25.28
N ALA A 108 -0.11 -2.67 -26.21
CA ALA A 108 0.19 -4.06 -25.91
C ALA A 108 1.36 -4.20 -24.90
N ARG A 109 2.32 -3.26 -24.94
CA ARG A 109 3.42 -3.16 -23.96
C ARG A 109 2.88 -3.03 -22.54
N ASN A 110 2.03 -2.03 -22.30
CA ASN A 110 1.53 -1.70 -20.97
C ASN A 110 0.61 -2.81 -20.45
N LEU A 111 -0.25 -3.35 -21.31
CA LEU A 111 -1.11 -4.50 -20.99
C LEU A 111 -0.27 -5.72 -20.58
N PHE A 112 0.81 -6.00 -21.30
CA PHE A 112 1.72 -7.10 -20.97
C PHE A 112 2.39 -6.87 -19.61
N ILE A 113 2.99 -5.70 -19.37
CA ILE A 113 3.65 -5.38 -18.11
C ILE A 113 2.69 -5.49 -16.93
N LEU A 114 1.50 -4.88 -17.06
CA LEU A 114 0.47 -4.89 -16.02
C LEU A 114 -0.01 -6.32 -15.73
N GLY A 115 -0.40 -7.06 -16.77
CA GLY A 115 -0.94 -8.40 -16.62
C GLY A 115 0.10 -9.37 -16.07
N PHE A 116 1.32 -9.31 -16.57
CA PHE A 116 2.41 -10.17 -16.10
C PHE A 116 2.81 -9.85 -14.65
N ALA A 117 2.96 -8.57 -14.29
CA ALA A 117 3.29 -8.18 -12.92
C ALA A 117 2.20 -8.58 -11.91
N LEU A 118 0.92 -8.39 -12.27
CA LEU A 118 -0.21 -8.79 -11.43
C LEU A 118 -0.26 -10.31 -11.26
N PHE A 119 -0.12 -11.07 -12.35
CA PHE A 119 -0.10 -12.53 -12.30
C PHE A 119 1.07 -13.07 -11.47
N MET A 120 2.27 -12.53 -11.65
CA MET A 120 3.45 -12.94 -10.88
C MET A 120 3.37 -12.53 -9.42
N GLY A 121 2.78 -11.37 -9.11
CA GLY A 121 2.53 -10.95 -7.73
C GLY A 121 1.58 -11.86 -6.96
N LEU A 122 0.71 -12.60 -7.67
CA LEU A 122 -0.19 -13.60 -7.08
C LEU A 122 0.40 -15.01 -7.09
N SER A 123 1.10 -15.40 -8.16
CA SER A 123 1.55 -16.79 -8.36
C SER A 123 2.93 -17.10 -7.78
N LEU A 124 3.89 -16.16 -7.83
CA LEU A 124 5.24 -16.41 -7.35
C LEU A 124 5.29 -16.64 -5.83
N PRO A 125 4.54 -15.92 -4.98
CA PRO A 125 4.52 -16.19 -3.55
C PRO A 125 4.11 -17.63 -3.22
N GLU A 126 3.09 -18.15 -3.90
CA GLU A 126 2.62 -19.53 -3.75
C GLU A 126 3.68 -20.53 -4.23
N TYR A 127 4.36 -20.23 -5.34
CA TYR A 127 5.45 -21.08 -5.83
C TYR A 127 6.63 -21.14 -4.85
N ILE A 128 7.05 -20.00 -4.30
CA ILE A 128 8.15 -19.92 -3.32
C ILE A 128 7.76 -20.59 -2.00
N ALA A 129 6.49 -20.48 -1.58
CA ALA A 129 5.99 -21.19 -0.40
C ALA A 129 6.06 -22.71 -0.58
N ALA A 130 5.75 -23.21 -1.79
CA ALA A 130 5.85 -24.63 -2.11
C ALA A 130 7.29 -25.11 -2.36
N ASN A 131 8.16 -24.24 -2.91
CA ASN A 131 9.53 -24.55 -3.30
C ASN A 131 10.49 -23.50 -2.73
N PRO A 132 10.73 -23.51 -1.40
CA PRO A 132 11.61 -22.53 -0.80
C PRO A 132 13.04 -22.71 -1.29
N VAL A 133 13.68 -21.60 -1.60
CA VAL A 133 15.07 -21.56 -2.02
C VAL A 133 15.96 -21.89 -0.81
N ALA A 134 16.76 -22.95 -0.90
CA ALA A 134 17.69 -23.35 0.15
C ALA A 134 19.13 -23.37 -0.38
N PHE A 135 19.93 -22.38 0.01
CA PHE A 135 21.37 -22.34 -0.24
C PHE A 135 22.10 -21.68 0.94
N GLU A 136 23.42 -21.89 1.00
CA GLU A 136 24.28 -21.22 1.98
C GLU A 136 24.84 -19.90 1.43
N PRO A 137 24.79 -18.78 2.18
CA PRO A 137 24.42 -18.70 3.59
C PRO A 137 22.90 -18.63 3.85
N ALA A 138 22.44 -19.37 4.86
CA ALA A 138 21.00 -19.51 5.19
C ALA A 138 20.26 -18.16 5.38
N TRP A 139 20.91 -17.13 5.93
CA TRP A 139 20.29 -15.81 6.11
C TRP A 139 19.89 -15.16 4.78
N LEU A 140 20.69 -15.36 3.73
CA LEU A 140 20.42 -14.80 2.41
C LEU A 140 19.29 -15.56 1.72
N ALA A 141 19.26 -16.90 1.88
CA ALA A 141 18.14 -17.71 1.45
C ALA A 141 16.83 -17.27 2.13
N SER A 142 16.84 -16.98 3.44
CA SER A 142 15.65 -16.46 4.13
C SER A 142 15.19 -15.12 3.57
N VAL A 143 16.10 -14.18 3.32
CA VAL A 143 15.74 -12.87 2.72
C VAL A 143 15.08 -13.05 1.36
N ILE A 144 15.65 -13.90 0.51
CA ILE A 144 15.09 -14.17 -0.83
C ILE A 144 13.71 -14.80 -0.73
N ASN A 145 13.53 -15.79 0.14
CA ASN A 145 12.22 -16.41 0.35
C ASN A 145 11.20 -15.40 0.88
N THR A 146 11.56 -14.56 1.86
CA THR A 146 10.64 -13.53 2.38
C THR A 146 10.22 -12.53 1.30
N LEU A 147 11.17 -12.06 0.48
CA LEU A 147 10.85 -11.15 -0.63
C LEU A 147 10.00 -11.85 -1.70
N GLY A 148 10.35 -13.09 -2.07
CA GLY A 148 9.62 -13.89 -3.05
C GLY A 148 8.21 -14.28 -2.60
N SER A 149 7.99 -14.45 -1.29
CA SER A 149 6.66 -14.69 -0.69
C SER A 149 5.85 -13.41 -0.47
N THR A 150 6.41 -12.22 -0.72
CA THR A 150 5.68 -10.96 -0.57
C THR A 150 5.08 -10.54 -1.91
N GLY A 151 3.81 -10.89 -2.15
CA GLY A 151 3.16 -10.67 -3.45
C GLY A 151 3.18 -9.23 -3.98
N MET A 152 2.97 -8.23 -3.11
CA MET A 152 3.06 -6.83 -3.52
C MET A 152 4.49 -6.44 -3.94
N GLY A 153 5.50 -6.98 -3.23
CA GLY A 153 6.91 -6.70 -3.50
C GLY A 153 7.35 -7.33 -4.82
N VAL A 154 6.98 -8.59 -5.05
CA VAL A 154 7.22 -9.28 -6.32
C VAL A 154 6.58 -8.53 -7.49
N GLY A 155 5.29 -8.21 -7.39
CA GLY A 155 4.57 -7.51 -8.46
C GLY A 155 5.20 -6.14 -8.76
N ALA A 156 5.56 -5.38 -7.73
CA ALA A 156 6.22 -4.09 -7.89
C ALA A 156 7.60 -4.20 -8.54
N VAL A 157 8.45 -5.12 -8.09
CA VAL A 157 9.79 -5.32 -8.66
C VAL A 157 9.69 -5.73 -10.14
N ILE A 158 8.80 -6.65 -10.47
CA ILE A 158 8.60 -7.11 -11.86
C ILE A 158 8.08 -5.97 -12.73
N ALA A 159 7.06 -5.24 -12.26
CA ALA A 159 6.52 -4.08 -12.99
C ALA A 159 7.61 -3.03 -13.26
N LEU A 160 8.41 -2.69 -12.25
CA LEU A 160 9.50 -1.73 -12.36
C LEU A 160 10.59 -2.20 -13.33
N VAL A 161 11.02 -3.46 -13.24
CA VAL A 161 12.02 -4.01 -14.15
C VAL A 161 11.50 -3.97 -15.58
N LEU A 162 10.30 -4.51 -15.84
CA LEU A 162 9.76 -4.59 -17.19
C LEU A 162 9.47 -3.22 -17.79
N ASP A 163 8.94 -2.28 -17.02
CA ASP A 163 8.66 -0.92 -17.49
C ASP A 163 9.94 -0.14 -17.83
N ASN A 164 11.07 -0.42 -17.19
CA ASN A 164 12.36 0.19 -17.52
C ASN A 164 13.13 -0.56 -18.62
N THR A 165 12.91 -1.85 -18.81
CA THR A 165 13.60 -2.64 -19.85
C THR A 165 12.89 -2.63 -21.20
N ILE A 166 11.55 -2.57 -21.21
CA ILE A 166 10.77 -2.59 -22.45
C ILE A 166 10.59 -1.14 -22.94
N PRO A 167 11.08 -0.80 -24.16
CA PRO A 167 10.96 0.55 -24.70
C PRO A 167 9.51 1.00 -24.78
N GLY A 168 9.23 2.24 -24.37
CA GLY A 168 7.90 2.87 -24.48
C GLY A 168 8.00 4.38 -24.35
N THR A 169 7.03 5.10 -24.90
CA THR A 169 7.06 6.57 -24.88
C THR A 169 6.58 7.14 -23.53
N PRO A 170 6.99 8.36 -23.15
CA PRO A 170 6.49 9.03 -21.94
C PRO A 170 4.97 9.20 -21.92
N GLU A 171 4.35 9.35 -23.09
CA GLU A 171 2.90 9.45 -23.27
C GLU A 171 2.23 8.10 -23.01
N GLU A 172 2.75 7.00 -23.59
CA GLU A 172 2.23 5.66 -23.34
C GLU A 172 2.31 5.29 -21.86
N ARG A 173 3.39 5.69 -21.17
CA ARG A 173 3.58 5.46 -19.73
C ARG A 173 2.72 6.36 -18.83
N GLY A 174 2.02 7.35 -19.38
CA GLY A 174 1.20 8.28 -18.62
C GLY A 174 1.97 9.38 -17.87
N LEU A 175 3.27 9.51 -18.11
CA LEU A 175 4.14 10.46 -17.40
C LEU A 175 3.82 11.91 -17.78
N THR A 176 3.41 12.15 -19.02
CA THR A 176 3.03 13.49 -19.49
C THR A 176 1.71 13.97 -18.89
N ALA A 177 0.72 13.07 -18.75
CA ALA A 177 -0.55 13.36 -18.10
C ALA A 177 -0.34 13.65 -16.60
N TRP A 178 0.54 12.89 -15.94
CA TRP A 178 0.91 13.10 -14.55
C TRP A 178 1.64 14.44 -14.33
N SER A 179 2.55 14.84 -15.23
CA SER A 179 3.31 16.09 -15.10
C SER A 179 2.48 17.38 -15.20
N LYS A 180 1.27 17.28 -15.76
CA LYS A 180 0.36 18.42 -16.00
C LYS A 180 -0.69 18.59 -14.89
N GLY A 181 -0.83 17.62 -13.98
CA GLY A 181 -1.70 17.68 -12.81
C GLY A 181 -0.95 18.14 -11.58
#